data_AF-A0A3A8JTL3-F1
#
_entry.id   AF-A0A3A8JTL3-F1
#
_cell.length_a   1.000
_cell.length_b   1.000
_cell.length_c   1.000
_cell.angle_alpha   90.00
_cell.angle_beta   90.00
_cell.angle_gamma   90.00
#
_symmetry.space_group_name_H-M   'P 1'
#
loop_
_entity.id
_entity.type
_entity.pdbx_description
1 polymer ?
#
loop_
_entity_poly.entity_id
_entity_poly.type
_entity_poly.pdbx_seq_one_letter_code
_entity_poly.pdbx_strand_id
1 'polypeptide(L)'
;MADGRSWRGNWQARLYERVRDRGYDSLTAFANARPTASLVELAEELGKDDVAGVQVLSGLFAEAERRNQVTRLVRGVLVRMLSRSLPHGWPAVMDDASRFAVAKALGSWSGYTPDSHQERADQLMAALRAQPPPPGWRPLGPDDELLLTLLPDNEA
;
A
#
# COMPACT_ATOMS: atom_id res chain seq x y z
N MET A 1 21.45 -2.03 6.89
CA MET A 1 20.67 -0.98 7.58
C MET A 1 21.15 0.35 7.03
N ALA A 2 20.27 1.22 6.53
CA ALA A 2 20.70 2.53 6.03
C ALA A 2 21.29 3.35 7.20
N ASP A 3 22.45 3.98 7.00
CA ASP A 3 23.31 4.61 8.02
C ASP A 3 22.73 5.87 8.70
N GLY A 4 21.46 5.84 9.12
CA GLY A 4 20.75 6.99 9.69
C GLY A 4 20.55 8.16 8.73
N ARG A 5 21.09 8.08 7.50
CA ARG A 5 21.00 9.13 6.46
C ARG A 5 19.57 9.51 6.14
N SER A 6 18.68 8.52 6.10
CA SER A 6 17.24 8.73 5.87
C SER A 6 16.61 9.70 6.84
N TRP A 7 17.07 9.73 8.09
CA TRP A 7 16.48 10.55 9.15
C TRP A 7 17.23 11.86 9.42
N ARG A 8 18.32 12.15 8.69
CA ARG A 8 19.08 13.39 8.88
C ARG A 8 18.27 14.60 8.41
N GLY A 9 18.32 15.71 9.15
CA GLY A 9 17.71 16.99 8.74
C GLY A 9 16.21 16.91 8.42
N ASN A 10 15.71 17.84 7.61
CA ASN A 10 14.30 17.84 7.17
C ASN A 10 14.07 16.81 6.06
N TRP A 11 13.95 15.54 6.43
CA TRP A 11 13.75 14.45 5.49
C TRP A 11 12.44 14.55 4.71
N GLN A 12 11.40 15.16 5.30
CA GLN A 12 10.11 15.37 4.64
C GLN A 12 10.28 16.30 3.45
N ALA A 13 10.91 17.47 3.65
CA ALA A 13 11.17 18.41 2.56
C ALA A 13 11.96 17.74 1.42
N ARG A 14 13.01 16.97 1.75
CA ARG A 14 13.78 16.22 0.75
C ARG A 14 12.94 15.20 0.00
N LEU A 15 12.09 14.44 0.69
CA LEU A 15 11.20 13.47 0.03
C LEU A 15 10.36 14.16 -1.05
N TYR A 16 9.74 15.30 -0.71
CA TYR A 16 8.94 16.08 -1.67
C TYR A 16 9.76 16.75 -2.77
N GLU A 17 11.02 17.13 -2.51
CA GLU A 17 11.95 17.59 -3.56
C GLU A 17 12.24 16.48 -4.56
N ARG A 18 12.59 15.27 -4.10
CA ARG A 18 12.87 14.13 -4.97
C ARG A 18 11.66 13.71 -5.83
N VAL A 19 10.45 13.86 -5.29
CA VAL A 19 9.20 13.63 -6.03
C VAL A 19 9.05 14.66 -7.16
N ARG A 20 9.29 15.94 -6.86
CA ARG A 20 9.23 17.04 -7.85
C ARG A 20 10.31 16.90 -8.92
N ASP A 21 11.52 16.50 -8.55
CA ASP A 21 12.62 16.22 -9.50
C ASP A 21 12.27 15.10 -10.50
N ARG A 22 11.31 14.24 -10.16
CA ARG A 22 10.77 13.18 -11.03
C ARG A 22 9.55 13.61 -11.84
N GLY A 23 9.18 14.89 -11.77
CA GLY A 23 8.06 15.45 -12.53
C GLY A 23 6.68 15.15 -11.95
N TYR A 24 6.58 14.85 -10.65
CA TYR A 24 5.30 14.63 -9.98
C TYR A 24 4.98 15.75 -9.00
N ASP A 25 3.71 16.19 -8.99
CA ASP A 25 3.23 17.27 -8.13
C ASP A 25 2.97 16.83 -6.69
N SER A 26 2.90 15.52 -6.44
CA SER A 26 2.66 14.95 -5.11
C SER A 26 3.21 13.53 -4.99
N LEU A 27 3.48 13.10 -3.76
CA LEU A 27 3.95 11.74 -3.49
C LEU A 27 2.87 10.71 -3.86
N THR A 28 1.60 11.06 -3.66
CA THR A 28 0.45 10.26 -4.12
C THR A 28 0.44 10.10 -5.63
N ALA A 29 0.72 11.15 -6.41
CA ALA A 29 0.80 11.04 -7.87
C ALA A 29 1.96 10.14 -8.31
N PHE A 30 3.13 10.29 -7.68
CA PHE A 30 4.28 9.42 -7.90
C PHE A 30 3.97 7.95 -7.61
N ALA A 31 3.31 7.66 -6.48
CA ALA A 31 2.92 6.30 -6.10
C ALA A 31 1.80 5.74 -6.98
N ASN A 32 0.82 6.56 -7.39
CA ASN A 32 -0.28 6.13 -8.26
C ASN A 32 0.19 5.74 -9.67
N ALA A 33 1.29 6.33 -10.16
CA ALA A 33 1.90 5.90 -11.41
C ALA A 33 2.53 4.49 -11.34
N ARG A 34 2.70 3.94 -10.13
CA ARG A 34 3.30 2.62 -9.87
C ARG A 34 2.49 1.87 -8.82
N PRO A 35 1.21 1.54 -9.10
CA PRO A 35 0.27 1.08 -8.08
C PRO A 35 0.64 -0.27 -7.46
N THR A 36 1.40 -1.10 -8.17
CA THR A 36 1.84 -2.43 -7.71
C THR A 36 3.25 -2.44 -7.13
N ALA A 37 4.02 -1.35 -7.28
CA ALA A 37 5.37 -1.25 -6.74
C ALA A 37 5.34 -1.16 -5.20
N SER A 38 6.19 -1.94 -4.55
CA SER A 38 6.35 -1.96 -3.10
C SER A 38 6.86 -0.62 -2.57
N LEU A 39 6.63 -0.35 -1.29
CA LEU A 39 7.15 0.85 -0.62
C LEU A 39 8.69 0.95 -0.66
N VAL A 40 9.38 -0.19 -0.73
CA VAL A 40 10.84 -0.24 -0.85
C VAL A 40 11.27 0.18 -2.26
N GLU A 41 10.64 -0.36 -3.29
CA GLU A 41 10.94 0.02 -4.69
C GLU A 41 10.67 1.52 -4.93
N LEU A 42 9.55 2.04 -4.39
CA LEU A 42 9.27 3.48 -4.45
C LEU A 42 10.35 4.31 -3.75
N ALA A 43 10.85 3.85 -2.61
CA ALA A 43 11.90 4.53 -1.87
C ALA A 43 13.26 4.46 -2.60
N GLU A 44 13.62 3.30 -3.15
CA GLU A 44 14.83 3.12 -3.96
C GLU A 44 14.80 4.01 -5.20
N GLU A 45 13.63 4.11 -5.85
CA GLU A 45 13.47 4.99 -6.99
C GLU A 45 13.62 6.45 -6.58
N LEU A 46 13.12 6.90 -5.43
CA LEU A 46 13.24 8.28 -4.94
C LEU A 46 14.66 8.63 -4.47
N GLY A 47 15.37 7.66 -3.91
CA GLY A 47 16.75 7.81 -3.48
C GLY A 47 17.24 6.54 -2.79
N LYS A 48 17.91 5.68 -3.54
CA LYS A 48 18.57 4.49 -3.00
C LYS A 48 19.47 4.84 -1.81
N ASP A 49 19.28 4.11 -0.70
CA ASP A 49 19.98 4.29 0.58
C ASP A 49 19.75 5.65 1.29
N ASP A 50 18.92 6.53 0.73
CA ASP A 50 18.59 7.85 1.28
C ASP A 50 17.12 7.91 1.73
N VAL A 51 16.20 7.31 0.98
CA VAL A 51 14.77 7.23 1.34
C VAL A 51 14.44 5.84 1.86
N ALA A 52 13.70 5.77 2.96
CA ALA A 52 13.18 4.52 3.50
C ALA A 52 11.70 4.31 3.12
N GLY A 53 11.27 3.05 2.95
CA GLY A 53 9.87 2.74 2.64
C GLY A 53 8.87 3.26 3.68
N VAL A 54 9.27 3.32 4.95
CA VAL A 54 8.45 3.91 6.02
C VAL A 54 8.25 5.42 5.82
N GLN A 55 9.23 6.13 5.28
CA GLN A 55 9.10 7.57 4.98
C GLN A 55 8.12 7.82 3.83
N VAL A 56 8.16 6.95 2.82
CA VAL A 56 7.18 6.96 1.72
C VAL A 56 5.78 6.73 2.29
N LEU A 57 5.60 5.70 3.12
CA LEU A 57 4.30 5.39 3.74
C LEU A 57 3.79 6.55 4.60
N SER A 58 4.63 7.12 5.47
CA SER A 58 4.27 8.28 6.30
C SER A 58 3.91 9.50 5.46
N GLY A 59 4.64 9.77 4.38
CA GLY A 59 4.33 10.86 3.45
C GLY A 59 2.99 10.67 2.74
N LEU A 60 2.69 9.43 2.31
CA LEU A 60 1.42 9.08 1.68
C LEU A 60 0.25 9.26 2.66
N PHE A 61 0.38 8.81 3.90
CA PHE A 61 -0.63 9.05 4.93
C PHE A 61 -0.86 10.54 5.16
N ALA A 62 0.21 11.32 5.31
CA ALA A 62 0.09 12.76 5.51
C ALA A 62 -0.63 13.46 4.34
N GLU A 63 -0.40 13.06 3.10
CA GLU A 63 -1.16 13.57 1.94
C GLU A 63 -2.62 13.09 1.94
N ALA A 64 -2.85 11.82 2.24
CA ALA A 64 -4.18 11.22 2.26
C ALA A 64 -5.06 11.83 3.34
N GLU A 65 -4.52 12.06 4.54
CA GLU A 65 -5.22 12.75 5.63
C GLU A 65 -5.61 14.17 5.22
N ARG A 66 -4.67 14.96 4.65
CA ARG A 66 -4.97 16.32 4.17
C ARG A 66 -6.04 16.37 3.09
N ARG A 67 -6.20 15.29 2.32
CA ARG A 67 -7.15 15.19 1.20
C ARG A 67 -8.41 14.37 1.54
N ASN A 68 -8.55 13.88 2.77
CA ASN A 68 -9.61 12.95 3.18
C ASN A 68 -9.69 11.68 2.29
N GLN A 69 -8.53 11.12 1.92
CA GLN A 69 -8.40 9.94 1.05
C GLN A 69 -7.73 8.75 1.74
N VAL A 70 -7.81 8.66 3.08
CA VAL A 70 -7.15 7.59 3.86
C VAL A 70 -7.65 6.22 3.43
N THR A 71 -8.96 6.03 3.23
CA THR A 71 -9.52 4.76 2.77
C THR A 71 -8.93 4.31 1.43
N ARG A 72 -8.84 5.24 0.47
CA ARG A 72 -8.22 4.98 -0.84
C ARG A 72 -6.75 4.61 -0.70
N LEU A 73 -6.00 5.27 0.19
CA LEU A 73 -4.62 4.90 0.49
C LEU A 73 -4.53 3.49 1.08
N VAL A 74 -5.40 3.14 2.04
CA VAL A 74 -5.45 1.81 2.66
C VAL A 74 -5.69 0.73 1.59
N ARG A 75 -6.59 0.96 0.63
CA ARG A 75 -6.73 0.08 -0.57
C ARG A 75 -5.43 0.01 -1.37
N GLY A 76 -4.78 1.14 -1.62
CA GLY A 76 -3.52 1.21 -2.36
C GLY A 76 -2.35 0.47 -1.69
N VAL A 77 -2.29 0.44 -0.36
CA VAL A 77 -1.32 -0.36 0.39
C VAL A 77 -1.66 -1.85 0.28
N LEU A 78 -2.93 -2.24 0.31
CA LEU A 78 -3.35 -3.63 0.11
C LEU A 78 -2.90 -4.15 -1.27
N VAL A 79 -3.11 -3.37 -2.32
CA VAL A 79 -2.67 -3.70 -3.70
C VAL A 79 -1.18 -4.01 -3.75
N ARG A 80 -0.36 -3.23 -3.04
CA ARG A 80 1.10 -3.44 -2.97
C ARG A 80 1.46 -4.71 -2.21
N MET A 81 0.77 -5.01 -1.12
CA MET A 81 1.01 -6.22 -0.33
C MET A 81 0.60 -7.48 -1.10
N LEU A 82 -0.54 -7.42 -1.81
CA LEU A 82 -1.01 -8.49 -2.69
C LEU A 82 -0.06 -8.69 -3.87
N SER A 83 0.32 -7.63 -4.58
CA SER A 83 1.23 -7.73 -5.73
C SER A 83 2.58 -8.35 -5.37
N ARG A 84 3.11 -8.01 -4.19
CA ARG A 84 4.38 -8.55 -3.68
C ARG A 84 4.28 -10.01 -3.24
N SER A 85 3.19 -10.39 -2.57
CA SER A 85 3.06 -11.71 -1.95
C SER A 85 2.41 -12.74 -2.88
N LEU A 86 1.61 -12.28 -3.83
CA LEU A 86 0.83 -13.06 -4.77
C LEU A 86 1.08 -12.52 -6.20
N PRO A 87 2.29 -12.67 -6.75
CA PRO A 87 2.64 -12.12 -8.07
C PRO A 87 1.77 -12.67 -9.21
N HIS A 88 1.22 -13.88 -9.03
CA HIS A 88 0.32 -14.54 -9.98
C HIS A 88 -1.18 -14.38 -9.64
N GLY A 89 -1.51 -13.49 -8.69
CA GLY A 89 -2.87 -13.26 -8.23
C GLY A 89 -3.35 -14.28 -7.19
N TRP A 90 -4.63 -14.21 -6.87
CA TRP A 90 -5.26 -15.05 -5.85
C TRP A 90 -5.11 -16.55 -6.20
N PRO A 91 -4.76 -17.41 -5.23
CA PRO A 91 -4.49 -18.82 -5.50
C PRO A 91 -5.76 -19.59 -5.91
N ALA A 92 -5.61 -20.55 -6.82
CA ALA A 92 -6.68 -21.48 -7.18
C ALA A 92 -6.97 -22.53 -6.10
N VAL A 93 -5.94 -22.90 -5.33
CA VAL A 93 -5.99 -23.90 -4.27
C VAL A 93 -5.35 -23.31 -3.02
N MET A 94 -6.01 -23.46 -1.86
CA MET A 94 -5.57 -22.93 -0.57
C MET A 94 -4.76 -23.99 0.23
N ASP A 95 -3.63 -24.39 -0.33
CA ASP A 95 -2.61 -25.21 0.34
C ASP A 95 -1.80 -24.42 1.38
N ASP A 96 -0.85 -25.05 2.06
CA ASP A 96 -0.10 -24.38 3.14
C ASP A 96 0.76 -23.22 2.65
N ALA A 97 1.34 -23.33 1.45
CA ALA A 97 2.19 -22.28 0.87
C ALA A 97 1.38 -21.05 0.47
N SER A 98 0.26 -21.26 -0.24
CA SER A 98 -0.66 -20.20 -0.64
C SER A 98 -1.36 -19.57 0.56
N ARG A 99 -1.75 -20.36 1.56
CA ARG A 99 -2.31 -19.87 2.83
C ARG A 99 -1.33 -18.96 3.56
N PHE A 100 -0.07 -19.35 3.63
CA PHE A 100 0.98 -18.50 4.21
C PHE A 100 1.18 -17.20 3.41
N ALA A 101 1.22 -17.27 2.07
CA ALA A 101 1.39 -16.08 1.23
C ALA A 101 0.24 -15.08 1.38
N VAL A 102 -1.01 -15.56 1.39
CA VAL A 102 -2.21 -14.74 1.64
C VAL A 102 -2.17 -14.14 3.05
N ALA A 103 -1.90 -14.95 4.07
CA ALA A 103 -1.82 -14.49 5.45
C ALA A 103 -0.72 -13.44 5.66
N LYS A 104 0.45 -13.62 5.04
CA LYS A 104 1.55 -12.65 5.05
C LYS A 104 1.14 -11.32 4.43
N ALA A 105 0.45 -11.34 3.29
CA ALA A 105 -0.01 -10.14 2.61
C ALA A 105 -1.01 -9.36 3.49
N LEU A 106 -2.05 -10.04 3.97
CA LEU A 106 -3.12 -9.43 4.76
C LEU A 106 -2.63 -8.97 6.14
N GLY A 107 -1.80 -9.76 6.82
CA GLY A 107 -1.24 -9.40 8.12
C GLY A 107 -0.30 -8.20 8.04
N SER A 108 0.55 -8.13 7.00
CA SER A 108 1.41 -6.95 6.79
C SER A 108 0.59 -5.69 6.48
N TRP A 109 -0.46 -5.83 5.66
CA TRP A 109 -1.36 -4.73 5.32
C TRP A 109 -2.13 -4.21 6.53
N SER A 110 -2.70 -5.10 7.34
CA SER A 110 -3.38 -4.73 8.59
C SER A 110 -2.41 -4.01 9.55
N GLY A 111 -1.16 -4.46 9.65
CA GLY A 111 -0.13 -3.77 10.44
C GLY A 111 0.27 -2.38 9.93
N TYR A 112 0.00 -2.05 8.66
CA TYR A 112 0.20 -0.71 8.09
C TYR A 112 -1.08 0.12 8.07
N THR A 113 -2.22 -0.45 8.43
CA THR A 113 -3.51 0.24 8.44
C THR A 113 -3.59 1.09 9.72
N PRO A 114 -4.03 2.36 9.63
CA PRO A 114 -4.16 3.21 10.82
C PRO A 114 -5.29 2.73 11.72
N ASP A 115 -5.22 3.03 13.02
CA ASP A 115 -6.22 2.61 14.02
C ASP A 115 -7.65 2.99 13.62
N SER A 116 -7.84 4.16 13.00
CA SER A 116 -9.12 4.63 12.47
C SER A 116 -9.77 3.72 11.42
N HIS A 117 -9.00 2.78 10.85
CA HIS A 117 -9.45 1.86 9.79
C HIS A 117 -9.28 0.39 10.18
N GLN A 118 -8.84 0.06 11.40
CA GLN A 118 -8.58 -1.34 11.80
C GLN A 118 -9.85 -2.20 11.77
N GLU A 119 -10.97 -1.70 12.28
CA GLU A 119 -12.24 -2.45 12.25
C GLU A 119 -12.66 -2.79 10.81
N ARG A 120 -12.48 -1.84 9.88
CA ARG A 120 -12.77 -2.04 8.46
C ARG A 120 -11.80 -3.02 7.80
N ALA A 121 -10.53 -3.01 8.23
CA ALA A 121 -9.55 -3.98 7.76
C ALA A 121 -9.89 -5.40 8.23
N ASP A 122 -10.33 -5.56 9.47
CA ASP A 122 -10.81 -6.85 10.01
C ASP A 122 -12.03 -7.36 9.24
N GLN A 123 -13.00 -6.48 8.96
CA GLN A 123 -14.17 -6.80 8.15
C GLN A 123 -13.79 -7.24 6.74
N LEU A 124 -12.87 -6.54 6.07
CA LEU A 124 -12.37 -6.93 4.75
C LEU A 124 -11.66 -8.29 4.80
N MET A 125 -10.79 -8.52 5.79
CA MET A 125 -10.11 -9.82 5.95
C MET A 125 -11.11 -10.95 6.19
N ALA A 126 -12.15 -10.72 6.99
CA ALA A 126 -13.21 -11.68 7.22
C ALA A 126 -13.99 -11.96 5.92
N ALA A 127 -14.32 -10.92 5.15
CA ALA A 127 -15.01 -11.06 3.87
C ALA A 127 -14.19 -11.87 2.86
N LEU A 128 -12.89 -11.60 2.71
CA LEU A 128 -12.01 -12.37 1.83
C LEU A 128 -11.86 -13.84 2.25
N ARG A 129 -11.97 -14.15 3.55
CA ARG A 129 -11.98 -15.54 4.04
C ARG A 129 -13.29 -16.24 3.77
N ALA A 130 -14.41 -15.54 3.97
CA ALA A 130 -15.74 -16.09 3.75
C ALA A 130 -16.05 -16.29 2.27
N GLN A 131 -15.62 -15.34 1.43
CA GLN A 131 -15.83 -15.33 -0.01
C GLN A 131 -14.53 -14.95 -0.71
N PRO A 132 -13.64 -15.93 -0.98
CA PRO A 132 -12.37 -15.65 -1.62
C PRO A 132 -12.58 -15.12 -3.05
N PRO A 133 -11.72 -14.19 -3.52
CA PRO A 133 -11.66 -13.75 -4.90
C PRO A 133 -11.46 -14.93 -5.88
N PRO A 134 -11.84 -14.76 -7.16
CA PRO A 134 -11.59 -15.78 -8.16
C PRO A 134 -10.08 -16.01 -8.37
N PRO A 135 -9.65 -17.23 -8.75
CA PRO A 135 -8.25 -17.51 -9.02
C PRO A 135 -7.65 -16.56 -10.06
N GLY A 136 -6.43 -16.10 -9.82
CA GLY A 136 -5.76 -15.13 -10.66
C GLY A 136 -6.20 -13.67 -10.45
N TRP A 137 -7.20 -13.40 -9.60
CA TRP A 137 -7.57 -12.03 -9.26
C TRP A 137 -6.36 -11.30 -8.65
N ARG A 138 -6.02 -10.17 -9.26
CA ARG A 138 -4.88 -9.35 -8.87
C ARG A 138 -5.23 -7.89 -9.13
N PRO A 139 -5.58 -7.11 -8.10
CA PRO A 139 -5.94 -5.72 -8.30
C PRO A 139 -4.72 -4.96 -8.83
N LEU A 140 -4.92 -4.16 -9.87
CA LEU A 140 -3.86 -3.34 -10.48
C LEU A 140 -3.84 -1.91 -9.95
N GLY A 141 -4.78 -1.54 -9.08
CA GLY A 141 -4.91 -0.22 -8.51
C GLY A 141 -5.87 -0.20 -7.32
N PRO A 142 -5.88 0.89 -6.54
CA PRO A 142 -6.73 1.04 -5.35
C PRO A 142 -8.23 1.12 -5.68
N ASP A 143 -8.57 1.34 -6.94
CA ASP A 143 -9.95 1.51 -7.43
C ASP A 143 -10.46 0.23 -8.11
N ASP A 144 -9.86 -0.93 -7.81
CA ASP A 144 -10.36 -2.25 -8.21
C ASP A 144 -11.79 -2.46 -7.68
N GLU A 145 -12.68 -3.02 -8.52
CA GLU A 145 -14.12 -3.15 -8.23
C GLU A 145 -14.40 -3.94 -6.95
N LEU A 146 -13.65 -5.02 -6.70
CA LEU A 146 -13.83 -5.81 -5.48
C LEU A 146 -13.32 -5.02 -4.26
N LEU A 147 -12.20 -4.31 -4.38
CA LEU A 147 -11.68 -3.48 -3.30
C LEU A 147 -12.61 -2.31 -2.97
N LEU A 148 -13.22 -1.68 -3.97
CA LEU A 148 -14.22 -0.62 -3.78
C LEU A 148 -15.47 -1.16 -3.07
N THR A 149 -15.87 -2.38 -3.38
CA THR A 149 -17.01 -3.04 -2.72
C THR A 149 -16.71 -3.36 -1.25
N LEU A 150 -15.52 -3.90 -0.97
CA LEU A 150 -15.13 -4.35 0.37
C LEU A 150 -14.68 -3.21 1.29
N LEU A 151 -14.15 -2.13 0.72
CA LEU A 151 -13.65 -0.98 1.46
C LEU A 151 -14.02 0.32 0.72
N PRO A 152 -15.32 0.67 0.66
CA PRO A 152 -15.80 1.85 -0.08
C PRO A 152 -15.23 3.13 0.51
N ASP A 153 -15.06 4.18 -0.31
CA ASP A 153 -14.77 5.50 0.26
C ASP A 153 -15.90 5.89 1.23
N ASN A 154 -15.57 6.58 2.32
CA ASN A 154 -16.61 7.05 3.22
C ASN A 154 -17.51 7.98 2.40
N GLU A 155 -18.76 7.56 2.15
CA GLU A 155 -19.81 8.51 1.84
C GLU A 155 -19.95 9.42 3.05
N ALA A 156 -20.05 10.73 2.75
CA ALA A 156 -20.01 11.87 3.66
C ALA A 156 -20.71 11.67 5.02
#